data_AF-A0A1Y4LC35-F1
#
_entry.id   AF-A0A1Y4LC35-F1
#
_cell.length_a   1.000
_cell.length_b   1.000
_cell.length_c   1.000
_cell.angle_alpha   90.00
_cell.angle_beta   90.00
_cell.angle_gamma   90.00
#
_symmetry.space_group_name_H-M   'P 1'
#
loop_
_entity.id
_entity.type
_entity.pdbx_description
1 polymer ?
#
loop_
_entity_poly.entity_id
_entity_poly.type
_entity_poly.pdbx_seq_one_letter_code
_entity_poly.pdbx_strand_id
1 'polypeptide(L)'
;NKGFIKGFEADLETLAAHPHPEDGFAGMEIRGDVLTDKENAGAALLDACKEVKGSEPVQIGSYRGFTMSVEFSAWKQEYTLLLKGQMTHRASLGTDPRGNLTRIDNALAQMPQRLEAVKNQLDNLYQQQAAAKEEIGKPFPFEDDLRVKSARLVELDTLLNIDGKGHAQPETVVAKSARPSVLDSLKRPVPPRSPEKKPKQHEEVR
;
A
#
# COMPACT_ATOMS: atom_id res chain seq x y z
N ASN A 1 10.36 3.93 1.46
CA ASN A 1 10.38 4.31 2.90
C ASN A 1 11.43 5.36 3.25
N LYS A 2 12.71 5.25 2.86
CA LYS A 2 13.73 6.28 3.22
C LYS A 2 13.38 7.71 2.79
N GLY A 3 12.84 7.90 1.58
CA GLY A 3 12.36 9.22 1.13
C GLY A 3 11.12 9.73 1.89
N PHE A 4 10.21 8.82 2.22
CA PHE A 4 9.01 9.13 3.02
C PHE A 4 9.36 9.61 4.43
N ILE A 5 10.35 8.96 5.07
CA ILE A 5 10.85 9.35 6.40
C ILE A 5 11.43 10.76 6.36
N LYS A 6 12.30 11.07 5.37
CA LYS A 6 12.85 12.42 5.19
C LYS A 6 11.78 13.48 4.99
N GLY A 7 10.76 13.19 4.19
CA GLY A 7 9.63 14.10 3.98
C GLY A 7 8.85 14.36 5.28
N PHE A 8 8.57 13.32 6.06
CA PHE A 8 7.92 13.46 7.37
C PHE A 8 8.76 14.27 8.36
N GLU A 9 10.08 14.06 8.40
CA GLU A 9 10.99 14.81 9.28
C GLU A 9 10.99 16.30 8.93
N ALA A 10 11.04 16.66 7.64
CA ALA A 10 10.94 18.04 7.19
C ALA A 10 9.56 18.68 7.50
N ASP A 11 8.48 17.91 7.39
CA ASP A 11 7.14 18.38 7.76
C ASP A 11 7.02 18.60 9.28
N LEU A 12 7.67 17.77 10.10
CA LEU A 12 7.73 17.98 11.55
C LEU A 12 8.52 19.24 11.92
N GLU A 13 9.61 19.53 11.21
CA GLU A 13 10.35 20.79 11.36
C GLU A 13 9.45 21.99 11.00
N THR A 14 8.68 21.88 9.91
CA THR A 14 7.71 22.91 9.50
C THR A 14 6.65 23.12 10.58
N LEU A 15 6.15 22.04 11.17
CA LEU A 15 5.16 22.10 12.25
C LEU A 15 5.74 22.74 13.53
N ALA A 16 7.00 22.45 13.85
CA ALA A 16 7.70 23.03 14.99
C ALA A 16 7.99 24.52 14.80
N ALA A 17 8.27 24.97 13.57
CA ALA A 17 8.44 26.38 13.23
C ALA A 17 7.12 27.18 13.33
N HIS A 18 5.97 26.50 13.25
CA HIS A 18 4.64 27.11 13.35
C HIS A 18 3.82 26.46 14.48
N PRO A 19 4.20 26.63 15.76
CA PRO A 19 3.56 25.96 16.89
C PRO A 19 2.08 26.35 17.03
N HIS A 20 1.27 25.46 17.61
CA HIS A 20 -0.10 25.80 17.98
C HIS A 20 -0.06 26.59 19.30
N PRO A 21 -0.71 27.77 19.40
CA PRO A 21 -0.74 28.54 20.65
C PRO A 21 -1.59 27.84 21.71
N GLU A 22 -1.13 27.80 22.97
CA GLU A 22 -1.80 27.06 24.06
C GLU A 22 -3.22 27.58 24.36
N ASP A 23 -3.40 28.91 24.39
CA ASP A 23 -4.69 29.55 24.70
C ASP A 23 -5.37 30.19 23.46
N GLY A 24 -5.00 29.76 22.25
CA GLY A 24 -5.31 30.51 21.04
C GLY A 24 -5.77 29.71 19.83
N PHE A 25 -5.82 30.41 18.71
CA PHE A 25 -5.88 29.83 17.38
C PHE A 25 -4.65 30.31 16.62
N ALA A 26 -3.99 29.43 15.89
CA ALA A 26 -2.79 29.77 15.12
C ALA A 26 -3.06 30.75 13.97
N GLY A 27 -4.34 30.98 13.64
CA GLY A 27 -4.76 31.68 12.44
C GLY A 27 -4.74 30.74 11.23
N MET A 28 -5.66 30.98 10.30
CA MET A 28 -5.75 30.23 9.05
C MET A 28 -6.03 31.20 7.92
N GLU A 29 -5.38 31.00 6.79
CA GLU A 29 -5.68 31.74 5.57
C GLU A 29 -6.66 30.91 4.75
N ILE A 30 -7.78 31.51 4.35
CA ILE A 30 -8.76 30.87 3.46
C ILE A 30 -9.09 31.87 2.36
N ARG A 31 -8.87 31.49 1.10
CA ARG A 31 -9.13 32.33 -0.09
C ARG A 31 -8.46 33.71 -0.08
N GLY A 32 -7.32 33.83 0.62
CA GLY A 32 -6.59 35.09 0.78
C GLY A 32 -7.01 35.90 2.02
N ASP A 33 -8.05 35.49 2.73
CA ASP A 33 -8.45 36.12 3.99
C ASP A 33 -7.74 35.46 5.17
N VAL A 34 -7.03 36.26 5.97
CA VAL A 34 -6.36 35.81 7.20
C VAL A 34 -7.37 35.84 8.36
N LEU A 35 -7.78 34.66 8.81
CA LEU A 35 -8.77 34.48 9.86
C LEU A 35 -8.08 34.10 11.16
N THR A 36 -8.19 34.94 12.17
CA THR A 36 -7.62 34.71 13.51
C THR A 36 -8.66 34.23 14.54
N ASP A 37 -9.94 34.26 14.18
CA ASP A 37 -11.05 33.79 15.00
C ASP A 37 -11.46 32.36 14.62
N LYS A 38 -11.69 31.50 15.62
CA LYS A 38 -12.00 30.07 15.41
C LYS A 38 -13.35 29.86 14.72
N GLU A 39 -14.35 30.65 15.06
CA GLU A 39 -15.68 30.52 14.48
C GLU A 39 -15.66 30.95 13.02
N ASN A 40 -15.04 32.10 12.73
CA ASN A 40 -14.93 32.62 11.38
C ASN A 40 -14.08 31.70 10.49
N ALA A 41 -12.95 31.19 11.00
CA ALA A 41 -12.11 30.25 10.26
C ALA A 41 -12.85 28.93 9.94
N GLY A 42 -13.56 28.37 10.92
CA GLY A 42 -14.34 27.15 10.70
C GLY A 42 -15.50 27.35 9.71
N ALA A 43 -16.18 28.49 9.77
CA ALA A 43 -17.27 28.81 8.84
C ALA A 43 -16.75 29.00 7.41
N ALA A 44 -15.69 29.81 7.25
CA ALA A 44 -15.04 30.03 5.96
C ALA A 44 -14.46 28.73 5.37
N LEU A 45 -13.95 27.82 6.21
CA LEU A 45 -13.51 26.50 5.77
C LEU A 45 -14.66 25.67 5.18
N LEU A 46 -15.80 25.62 5.86
CA LEU A 46 -16.97 24.89 5.38
C LEU A 46 -17.53 25.49 4.09
N ASP A 47 -17.59 26.81 4.01
CA ASP A 47 -18.05 27.50 2.80
C ASP A 47 -17.07 27.27 1.64
N ALA A 48 -15.76 27.24 1.92
CA ALA A 48 -14.75 26.85 0.95
C ALA A 48 -14.93 25.42 0.43
N CYS A 49 -15.30 24.49 1.31
CA CYS A 49 -15.54 23.10 0.93
C CYS A 49 -16.77 22.95 0.02
N LYS A 50 -17.87 23.67 0.27
CA LYS A 50 -19.12 23.55 -0.50
C LYS A 50 -18.98 23.86 -1.99
N GLU A 51 -17.99 24.66 -2.36
CA GLU A 51 -17.70 24.99 -3.76
C GLU A 51 -16.92 23.87 -4.48
N VAL A 52 -16.25 22.99 -3.73
CA VAL A 52 -15.51 21.85 -4.27
C VAL A 52 -16.46 20.69 -4.54
N LYS A 53 -16.86 20.51 -5.80
CA LYS A 53 -17.78 19.41 -6.19
C LYS A 53 -17.07 18.21 -6.84
N GLY A 54 -15.77 18.34 -7.07
CA GLY A 54 -14.96 17.35 -7.77
C GLY A 54 -14.02 16.57 -6.86
N SER A 55 -13.47 15.49 -7.41
CA SER A 55 -12.39 14.72 -6.80
C SER A 55 -11.02 15.39 -6.96
N GLU A 56 -10.92 16.44 -7.78
CA GLU A 56 -9.67 17.17 -7.96
C GLU A 56 -9.40 18.06 -6.75
N PRO A 57 -8.20 17.99 -6.14
CA PRO A 57 -7.86 18.85 -5.02
C PRO A 57 -7.84 20.33 -5.42
N VAL A 58 -8.69 21.12 -4.78
CA VAL A 58 -8.74 22.58 -4.97
C VAL A 58 -8.03 23.24 -3.80
N GLN A 59 -7.02 24.07 -4.09
CA GLN A 59 -6.34 24.85 -3.05
C GLN A 59 -7.29 25.90 -2.48
N ILE A 60 -7.43 25.91 -1.15
CA ILE A 60 -8.32 26.83 -0.44
C ILE A 60 -7.57 27.81 0.47
N GLY A 61 -6.29 27.57 0.79
CA GLY A 61 -5.53 28.48 1.65
C GLY A 61 -4.32 27.85 2.32
N SER A 62 -3.99 28.29 3.54
CA SER A 62 -2.83 27.84 4.29
C SER A 62 -3.09 27.76 5.80
N TYR A 63 -2.46 26.79 6.49
CA TYR A 63 -2.54 26.62 7.94
C TYR A 63 -1.24 26.07 8.51
N ARG A 64 -0.67 26.75 9.52
CA ARG A 64 0.55 26.32 10.24
C ARG A 64 1.72 25.90 9.34
N GLY A 65 1.93 26.65 8.25
CA GLY A 65 3.01 26.38 7.29
C GLY A 65 2.68 25.35 6.20
N PHE A 66 1.46 24.79 6.19
CA PHE A 66 1.02 23.85 5.16
C PHE A 66 0.03 24.50 4.19
N THR A 67 0.17 24.18 2.90
CA THR A 67 -0.83 24.56 1.90
C THR A 67 -2.05 23.65 2.02
N MET A 68 -3.24 24.23 2.12
CA MET A 68 -4.50 23.53 2.26
C MET A 68 -5.19 23.35 0.91
N SER A 69 -5.55 22.12 0.59
CA SER A 69 -6.41 21.78 -0.54
C SER A 69 -7.56 20.88 -0.09
N VAL A 70 -8.73 21.02 -0.67
CA VAL A 70 -9.90 20.17 -0.36
C VAL A 70 -10.23 19.32 -1.58
N GLU A 71 -10.53 18.05 -1.33
CA GLU A 71 -11.10 17.14 -2.32
C GLU A 71 -12.44 16.58 -1.80
N PHE A 72 -13.42 16.42 -2.69
CA PHE A 72 -14.68 15.75 -2.37
C PHE A 72 -14.66 14.31 -2.87
N SER A 73 -14.86 13.36 -1.95
CA SER A 73 -15.00 11.95 -2.30
C SER A 73 -16.47 11.59 -2.48
N ALA A 74 -16.93 11.50 -3.72
CA ALA A 74 -18.32 11.12 -4.03
C ALA A 74 -18.70 9.73 -3.49
N TRP A 75 -17.73 8.81 -3.42
CA TRP A 75 -17.95 7.45 -2.87
C TRP A 75 -18.20 7.47 -1.36
N LYS A 76 -17.43 8.27 -0.61
CA LYS A 76 -17.58 8.38 0.85
C LYS A 76 -18.60 9.44 1.27
N GLN A 77 -18.99 10.32 0.35
CA GLN A 77 -19.78 11.52 0.63
C GLN A 77 -19.12 12.42 1.70
N GLU A 78 -17.80 12.49 1.67
CA GLU A 78 -16.98 13.20 2.67
C GLU A 78 -16.00 14.16 1.99
N TYR A 79 -15.81 15.32 2.62
CA TYR A 79 -14.73 16.25 2.27
C TYR A 79 -13.45 15.83 2.99
N THR A 80 -12.35 15.76 2.25
CA THR A 80 -11.02 15.52 2.83
C THR A 80 -10.17 16.75 2.63
N LEU A 81 -9.61 17.26 3.72
CA LEU A 81 -8.57 18.28 3.68
C LEU A 81 -7.21 17.62 3.47
N LEU A 82 -6.47 18.14 2.50
CA LEU A 82 -5.09 17.82 2.19
C LEU A 82 -4.19 18.97 2.66
N LEU A 83 -3.29 18.68 3.59
CA LEU A 83 -2.27 19.60 4.10
C LEU A 83 -0.96 19.22 3.43
N LYS A 84 -0.52 20.04 2.48
CA LYS A 84 0.64 19.79 1.63
C LYS A 84 1.87 20.52 2.17
N GLY A 85 2.89 19.73 2.54
CA GLY A 85 4.28 20.13 2.75
C GLY A 85 5.19 19.33 1.81
N GLN A 86 6.24 18.70 2.34
CA GLN A 86 6.98 17.65 1.62
C GLN A 86 6.15 16.38 1.47
N MET A 87 5.28 16.09 2.45
CA MET A 87 4.24 15.06 2.36
C MET A 87 2.85 15.68 2.29
N THR A 88 1.87 14.86 1.95
CA THR A 88 0.45 15.24 2.04
C THR A 88 -0.19 14.55 3.23
N HIS A 89 -0.62 15.33 4.21
CA HIS A 89 -1.40 14.88 5.36
C HIS A 89 -2.88 15.05 5.09
N ARG A 90 -3.70 14.13 5.61
CA ARG A 90 -5.14 14.11 5.35
C ARG A 90 -5.92 14.27 6.63
N ALA A 91 -6.98 15.08 6.60
CA ALA A 91 -7.95 15.21 7.68
C ALA A 91 -9.37 15.17 7.11
N SER A 92 -10.21 14.28 7.62
CA SER A 92 -11.63 14.22 7.23
C SER A 92 -12.39 15.40 7.84
N LEU A 93 -13.16 16.11 7.01
CA LEU A 93 -13.99 17.22 7.42
C LEU A 93 -15.44 16.76 7.61
N GLY A 94 -16.04 17.18 8.72
CA GLY A 94 -17.47 17.02 9.00
C GLY A 94 -18.23 18.33 8.84
N THR A 95 -19.43 18.41 9.41
CA THR A 95 -20.33 19.56 9.29
C THR A 95 -20.13 20.63 10.38
N ASP A 96 -19.39 20.32 11.44
CA ASP A 96 -19.14 21.24 12.56
C ASP A 96 -17.88 22.10 12.31
N PRO A 97 -18.00 23.45 12.25
CA PRO A 97 -16.88 24.37 12.08
C PRO A 97 -15.74 24.15 13.08
N ARG A 98 -16.06 24.10 14.38
CA ARG A 98 -15.05 24.00 15.44
C ARG A 98 -14.43 22.61 15.48
N GLY A 99 -15.26 21.57 15.37
CA GLY A 99 -14.81 20.19 15.30
C GLY A 99 -13.86 19.94 14.12
N ASN A 100 -14.02 20.63 13.00
CA ASN A 100 -13.09 20.54 11.87
C ASN A 100 -11.71 21.08 12.21
N LEU A 101 -11.60 22.23 12.88
CA LEU A 101 -10.32 22.77 13.34
C LEU A 101 -9.61 21.77 14.28
N THR A 102 -10.35 21.21 15.24
CA THR A 102 -9.81 20.17 16.13
C THR A 102 -9.35 18.92 15.38
N ARG A 103 -10.09 18.46 14.36
CA ARG A 103 -9.67 17.31 13.52
C ARG A 103 -8.38 17.60 12.76
N ILE A 104 -8.22 18.82 12.25
CA ILE A 104 -7.01 19.27 11.56
C ILE A 104 -5.82 19.27 12.54
N ASP A 105 -5.98 19.86 13.71
CA ASP A 105 -4.93 19.90 14.73
C ASP A 105 -4.54 18.49 15.20
N ASN A 106 -5.52 17.60 15.40
CA ASN A 106 -5.27 16.20 15.72
C ASN A 106 -4.51 15.47 14.62
N ALA A 107 -4.84 15.70 13.34
CA ALA A 107 -4.15 15.09 12.22
C ALA A 107 -2.67 15.54 12.17
N LEU A 108 -2.40 16.82 12.45
CA LEU A 108 -1.03 17.34 12.56
C LEU A 108 -0.31 16.76 13.80
N ALA A 109 -0.96 16.70 14.95
CA ALA A 109 -0.39 16.18 16.20
C ALA A 109 -0.02 14.68 16.12
N GLN A 110 -0.70 13.89 15.27
CA GLN A 110 -0.39 12.48 15.06
C GLN A 110 0.80 12.23 14.11
N MET A 111 1.42 13.26 13.51
CA MET A 111 2.57 13.08 12.62
C MET A 111 3.75 12.32 13.24
N PRO A 112 4.20 12.60 14.48
CA PRO A 112 5.32 11.89 15.10
C PRO A 112 5.04 10.39 15.23
N GLN A 113 3.83 10.03 15.66
CA GLN A 113 3.41 8.63 15.80
C GLN A 113 3.37 7.93 14.42
N ARG A 114 2.90 8.62 13.38
CA ARG A 114 2.91 8.09 12.01
C ARG A 114 4.33 7.88 11.49
N LEU A 115 5.25 8.79 11.78
CA LEU A 115 6.67 8.64 11.43
C LEU A 115 7.29 7.40 12.10
N GLU A 116 7.04 7.23 13.40
CA GLU A 116 7.51 6.05 14.15
C GLU A 116 6.95 4.75 13.58
N ALA A 117 5.65 4.71 13.25
CA ALA A 117 5.04 3.55 12.62
C ALA A 117 5.71 3.19 11.28
N VAL A 118 6.04 4.18 10.44
CA VAL A 118 6.73 3.96 9.16
C VAL A 118 8.17 3.46 9.38
N LYS A 119 8.87 3.96 10.41
CA LYS A 119 10.21 3.49 10.79
C LYS A 119 10.16 2.01 11.20
N ASN A 120 9.23 1.65 12.09
CA ASN A 120 9.03 0.28 12.54
C ASN A 120 8.65 -0.67 11.38
N GLN A 121 7.80 -0.22 10.45
CA GLN A 121 7.47 -1.01 9.25
C GLN A 121 8.69 -1.25 8.37
N LEU A 122 9.57 -0.26 8.20
CA LEU A 122 10.81 -0.42 7.45
C LEU A 122 11.75 -1.42 8.13
N ASP A 123 11.88 -1.37 9.45
CA ASP A 123 12.73 -2.30 10.20
C ASP A 123 12.20 -3.73 10.12
N ASN A 124 10.89 -3.91 10.28
CA ASN A 124 10.23 -5.22 10.12
C ASN A 124 10.46 -5.80 8.71
N LEU A 125 10.38 -4.99 7.66
CA LEU A 125 10.66 -5.43 6.29
C LEU A 125 12.13 -5.85 6.10
N TYR A 126 13.07 -5.13 6.72
CA TYR A 126 14.48 -5.52 6.68
C TYR A 126 14.73 -6.84 7.40
N GLN A 127 14.10 -7.07 8.55
CA GLN A 127 14.16 -8.34 9.28
C GLN A 127 13.56 -9.49 8.45
N GLN A 128 12.38 -9.29 7.86
CA GLN A 128 11.76 -10.29 6.98
C GLN A 128 12.63 -10.60 5.76
N GLN A 129 13.28 -9.60 5.17
CA GLN A 129 14.22 -9.81 4.08
C GLN A 129 15.43 -10.64 4.53
N ALA A 130 15.99 -10.38 5.72
CA ALA A 130 17.10 -11.14 6.24
C ALA A 130 16.73 -12.60 6.48
N ALA A 131 15.60 -12.85 7.15
CA ALA A 131 15.07 -14.19 7.37
C ALA A 131 14.81 -14.93 6.05
N ALA A 132 14.16 -14.28 5.08
CA ALA A 132 13.91 -14.89 3.77
C ALA A 132 15.21 -15.22 3.02
N LYS A 133 16.27 -14.41 3.15
CA LYS A 133 17.59 -14.70 2.58
C LYS A 133 18.25 -15.92 3.21
N GLU A 134 18.09 -16.12 4.51
CA GLU A 134 18.59 -17.32 5.19
C GLU A 134 17.84 -18.59 4.72
N GLU A 135 16.53 -18.50 4.50
CA GLU A 135 15.72 -19.61 3.99
C GLU A 135 16.05 -20.00 2.53
N ILE A 136 16.51 -19.05 1.71
CA ILE A 136 16.86 -19.29 0.28
C ILE A 136 17.98 -20.34 0.10
N GLY A 137 18.73 -20.65 1.15
CA GLY A 137 19.80 -21.66 1.13
C GLY A 137 19.52 -22.92 1.94
N LYS A 138 18.37 -23.05 2.61
CA LYS A 138 18.12 -24.24 3.44
C LYS A 138 17.82 -25.45 2.54
N PRO A 139 18.63 -26.53 2.62
CA PRO A 139 18.36 -27.74 1.85
C PRO A 139 17.01 -28.34 2.26
N PHE A 140 16.39 -29.05 1.33
CA PHE A 140 15.09 -29.66 1.59
C PHE A 140 15.24 -30.68 2.73
N PRO A 141 14.46 -30.59 3.82
CA PRO A 141 14.66 -31.45 4.99
C PRO A 141 14.61 -32.96 4.70
N PHE A 142 13.96 -33.37 3.61
CA PHE A 142 13.85 -34.78 3.19
C PHE A 142 14.62 -35.06 1.89
N GLU A 143 15.64 -34.27 1.55
CA GLU A 143 16.41 -34.45 0.31
C GLU A 143 17.05 -35.84 0.24
N ASP A 144 17.57 -36.35 1.36
CA ASP A 144 18.11 -37.71 1.44
C ASP A 144 17.05 -38.81 1.35
N ASP A 145 15.90 -38.65 2.03
CA ASP A 145 14.79 -39.62 1.97
C ASP A 145 14.16 -39.65 0.56
N LEU A 146 14.05 -38.48 -0.09
CA LEU A 146 13.64 -38.35 -1.47
C LEU A 146 14.63 -39.07 -2.40
N ARG A 147 15.94 -38.91 -2.18
CA ARG A 147 16.99 -39.58 -2.94
C ARG A 147 16.90 -41.10 -2.79
N VAL A 148 16.81 -41.61 -1.57
CA VAL A 148 16.68 -43.05 -1.28
C VAL A 148 15.41 -43.63 -1.91
N LYS A 149 14.27 -42.97 -1.73
CA LYS A 149 12.99 -43.44 -2.30
C LYS A 149 12.98 -43.36 -3.83
N SER A 150 13.59 -42.34 -4.43
CA SER A 150 13.71 -42.23 -5.87
C SER A 150 14.62 -43.32 -6.46
N ALA A 151 15.74 -43.65 -5.81
CA ALA A 151 16.62 -44.73 -6.22
C ALA A 151 15.91 -46.10 -6.15
N ARG A 152 15.22 -46.38 -5.03
CA ARG A 152 14.43 -47.60 -4.88
C ARG A 152 13.33 -47.72 -5.93
N LEU A 153 12.67 -46.62 -6.29
CA LEU A 153 11.65 -46.61 -7.33
C LEU A 153 12.26 -46.97 -8.69
N VAL A 154 13.40 -46.37 -9.06
CA VAL A 154 14.13 -46.72 -10.29
C VAL A 154 14.54 -48.19 -10.31
N GLU A 155 15.05 -48.72 -9.20
CA GLU A 155 15.38 -50.14 -9.07
C GLU A 155 14.14 -51.03 -9.26
N LEU A 156 13.03 -50.70 -8.60
CA LEU A 156 11.78 -51.44 -8.72
C LEU A 156 11.22 -51.40 -10.15
N ASP A 157 11.28 -50.24 -10.80
CA ASP A 157 10.85 -50.04 -12.19
C ASP A 157 11.71 -50.90 -13.13
N THR A 158 13.03 -50.92 -12.95
CA THR A 158 13.90 -51.80 -13.74
C THR A 158 13.60 -53.28 -13.50
N LEU A 159 13.32 -53.71 -12.27
CA LEU A 159 13.01 -55.11 -11.95
C LEU A 159 11.63 -55.55 -12.46
N LEU A 160 10.62 -54.69 -12.37
CA LEU A 160 9.27 -54.95 -12.87
C LEU A 160 9.24 -54.99 -14.41
N ASN A 161 10.14 -54.26 -15.08
CA ASN A 161 10.22 -54.19 -16.54
C ASN A 161 11.09 -55.32 -17.17
N ILE A 162 11.57 -56.29 -16.36
CA ILE A 162 12.40 -57.42 -16.81
C ILE A 162 11.58 -58.66 -17.21
N ASP A 163 10.30 -58.78 -16.82
CA ASP A 163 9.43 -59.88 -17.29
C ASP A 163 8.36 -59.35 -18.26
N GLY A 164 8.48 -59.75 -19.53
CA GLY A 164 7.79 -59.11 -20.64
C GLY A 164 6.28 -59.38 -20.73
N LYS A 165 5.59 -58.38 -21.33
CA LYS A 165 4.22 -58.39 -21.91
C LYS A 165 3.05 -58.07 -20.95
N GLY A 166 2.82 -56.78 -20.76
CA GLY A 166 1.48 -56.23 -20.47
C GLY A 166 1.47 -54.77 -20.87
N HIS A 167 0.50 -54.35 -21.68
CA HIS A 167 0.38 -53.02 -22.31
C HIS A 167 0.96 -51.86 -21.48
N ALA A 168 2.22 -51.51 -21.75
CA ALA A 168 2.75 -50.22 -21.39
C ALA A 168 2.15 -49.21 -22.37
N GLN A 169 1.06 -48.56 -21.97
CA GLN A 169 1.09 -47.13 -22.24
C GLN A 169 2.41 -46.66 -21.63
N PRO A 170 3.26 -45.92 -22.35
CA PRO A 170 4.21 -45.11 -21.64
C PRO A 170 3.34 -44.23 -20.75
N GLU A 171 3.22 -44.57 -19.47
CA GLU A 171 3.27 -43.52 -18.48
C GLU A 171 4.58 -42.85 -18.82
N THR A 172 4.46 -41.83 -19.66
CA THR A 172 5.49 -40.89 -19.94
C THR A 172 6.05 -40.62 -18.57
N VAL A 173 7.25 -41.14 -18.33
CA VAL A 173 8.25 -40.40 -17.59
C VAL A 173 7.95 -38.98 -18.00
N VAL A 174 7.37 -38.23 -17.07
CA VAL A 174 7.57 -36.81 -17.07
C VAL A 174 9.07 -36.74 -16.77
N ALA A 175 9.87 -37.09 -17.80
CA ALA A 175 11.19 -36.60 -18.05
C ALA A 175 11.04 -35.18 -17.59
N LYS A 176 11.77 -34.86 -16.53
CA LYS A 176 11.80 -33.56 -15.90
C LYS A 176 11.85 -32.54 -17.04
N SER A 177 10.69 -32.10 -17.52
CA SER A 177 10.53 -30.80 -18.11
C SER A 177 10.97 -29.99 -16.94
N ALA A 178 12.17 -29.41 -17.07
CA ALA A 178 12.81 -28.60 -16.08
C ALA A 178 11.79 -27.51 -15.75
N ARG A 179 10.91 -27.81 -14.78
CA ARG A 179 9.89 -26.88 -14.33
C ARG A 179 10.75 -25.76 -13.79
N PRO A 180 10.74 -24.59 -14.45
CA PRO A 180 11.66 -23.53 -14.09
C PRO A 180 11.45 -23.26 -12.61
N SER A 181 12.56 -23.19 -11.87
CA SER A 181 12.52 -22.95 -10.43
C SER A 181 11.60 -21.77 -10.15
N VAL A 182 10.75 -21.89 -9.13
CA VAL A 182 9.80 -20.84 -8.76
C VAL A 182 10.56 -19.52 -8.46
N LEU A 183 11.80 -19.64 -7.97
CA LEU A 183 12.76 -18.53 -7.80
C LEU A 183 13.15 -17.84 -9.11
N ASP A 184 13.26 -18.59 -10.21
CA ASP A 184 13.61 -18.08 -11.54
C ASP A 184 12.44 -17.28 -12.15
N SER A 185 11.20 -17.72 -11.90
CA SER A 185 10.00 -16.98 -12.29
C SER A 185 9.78 -15.68 -11.50
N LEU A 186 10.22 -15.62 -10.23
CA LEU A 186 10.16 -14.41 -9.39
C LEU A 186 11.21 -13.35 -9.78
N LYS A 187 12.26 -13.74 -10.49
CA LYS A 187 13.34 -12.84 -10.96
C LYS A 187 13.04 -12.20 -12.32
N ARG A 188 12.00 -12.66 -13.01
CA ARG A 188 11.60 -12.13 -14.33
C ARG A 188 10.71 -10.90 -14.17
N PRO A 189 10.91 -9.84 -14.98
CA PRO A 189 10.02 -8.67 -14.97
C PRO A 189 8.59 -9.09 -15.34
N VAL A 190 7.60 -8.60 -14.60
CA VAL A 190 6.18 -8.89 -14.84
C VAL A 190 5.74 -8.27 -16.18
N PRO A 191 5.20 -9.05 -17.14
CA PRO A 191 4.70 -8.50 -18.40
C PRO A 191 3.37 -7.76 -18.19
N PRO A 192 3.07 -6.73 -19.01
CA PRO A 192 1.85 -5.93 -18.87
C PRO A 192 0.59 -6.76 -19.18
N ARG A 193 -0.45 -6.58 -18.37
CA ARG A 193 -1.76 -7.26 -18.53
C ARG A 193 -2.53 -6.70 -19.74
N SER A 194 -2.89 -7.55 -20.69
CA SER A 194 -3.89 -7.25 -21.73
C SER A 194 -5.26 -7.86 -21.37
N PRO A 195 -6.40 -7.17 -21.61
CA PRO A 195 -7.72 -7.66 -21.25
C PRO A 195 -8.49 -8.18 -22.46
N GLU A 196 -8.67 -9.51 -22.60
CA GLU A 196 -9.69 -10.05 -23.52
C GLU A 196 -10.40 -11.26 -22.90
N LYS A 197 -11.67 -11.05 -22.52
CA LYS A 197 -12.67 -12.11 -22.36
C LYS A 197 -13.79 -11.83 -23.37
N LYS A 198 -13.99 -12.72 -24.34
CA LYS A 198 -15.24 -12.84 -25.10
C LYS A 198 -16.08 -14.00 -24.55
N PRO A 199 -17.43 -13.89 -24.55
CA PRO A 199 -18.33 -14.82 -23.88
C PRO A 199 -18.64 -16.07 -24.73
N LYS A 200 -18.95 -17.19 -24.06
CA LYS A 200 -19.36 -18.47 -24.66
C LYS A 200 -20.84 -18.44 -25.08
N GLN A 201 -21.15 -18.79 -26.33
CA GLN A 201 -22.50 -19.15 -26.77
C GLN A 201 -22.73 -20.66 -26.56
N HIS A 202 -23.93 -20.99 -26.10
CA HIS A 202 -24.47 -22.33 -25.90
C HIS A 202 -25.26 -22.71 -27.16
N GLU A 203 -25.07 -23.91 -27.71
CA GLU A 203 -25.93 -24.43 -28.78
C GLU A 203 -26.57 -25.76 -28.34
N GLU A 204 -27.87 -25.81 -28.57
CA GLU A 204 -28.88 -26.74 -28.08
C GLU A 204 -28.99 -27.92 -29.06
N VAL A 205 -28.90 -29.16 -28.55
CA VAL A 205 -29.07 -30.38 -29.36
C VAL A 205 -30.54 -30.76 -29.34
N ARG A 206 -31.07 -30.92 -30.56
CA ARG A 206 -32.43 -31.31 -30.93
C ARG A 206 -32.80 -32.73 -30.51
#